data_AF-A0A813FYF9-F1
#
_entry.id   AF-A0A813FYF9-F1
#
_cell.length_a   1.000
_cell.length_b   1.000
_cell.length_c   1.000
_cell.angle_alpha   90.00
_cell.angle_beta   90.00
_cell.angle_gamma   90.00
#
_symmetry.space_group_name_H-M   'P 1'
#
loop_
_entity.id
_entity.type
_entity.pdbx_description
1 polymer ?
#
loop_
_entity_poly.entity_id
_entity_poly.type
_entity_poly.pdbx_seq_one_letter_code
_entity_poly.pdbx_strand_id
1 'polypeptide(L)'
;MPSLEVEVSDVEALLTATGAEAAGNNNTGPWRAASATLGILALGVLVLGAFTVGGASLRVSGEALARSRSEKDELHPVMAYLSALTRDSAGKANPRVACTEGNYQARLKLARDMEAMGMRPLGTSGPGNFTWHFEGSKDDAFCPHGISNVIGYVEGSDPILKEEFIMYDAHYDGAKFGLQGGGWLKLNGEVPGDYESKFGNEDTDTAFDDGAAVAVGMTIAKQLLQAPPKRSVIFSFSDAEEGAENLGTPEPGQTERRVPQKFTELFLQLGKTQGQFPIGLTAWSKKPTVDLQKIKLVIAADPLGFPGIAGSDFLAIMGVESTPGLQDLVESLWPEESKVTPVFANRKYTSSIAYSDSDAFSSGYECDPSVTPCLPDGRIPFLWMAQAGFRQYHGGMDYTIPAAILASFNNQGLDMSADPAYFTRDRSCTLDSAALVRVYDTLSGLLARLADSDGVGGLAYKKYNYKVSDEPGGASTYTLKDAKNNVKTYQVIKDALAKGSDVTGIPELSSTHLLQGFAKLMGLTSQVVAAFPPGTPDAVVVPNDEFQKALANSVVGAVLAPDFFKSTDPGSIAKFSATLPDQLLLKCPR
;
A
#
# COMPACT_ATOMS: atom_id res chain seq x y z
N MET A 1 43.28 -34.88 -16.65
CA MET A 1 42.01 -35.34 -16.06
C MET A 1 41.04 -34.17 -16.07
N PRO A 2 39.75 -34.35 -16.36
CA PRO A 2 38.81 -33.23 -16.33
C PRO A 2 38.58 -32.79 -14.88
N SER A 3 38.65 -31.49 -14.62
CA SER A 3 38.20 -30.88 -13.38
C SER A 3 36.67 -30.91 -13.36
N LEU A 4 36.09 -31.43 -12.28
CA LEU A 4 34.64 -31.37 -12.04
C LEU A 4 34.38 -30.11 -11.21
N GLU A 5 33.77 -29.09 -11.81
CA GLU A 5 33.16 -27.99 -11.07
C GLU A 5 31.76 -28.44 -10.63
N VAL A 6 31.46 -28.30 -9.34
CA VAL A 6 30.15 -28.63 -8.77
C VAL A 6 29.57 -27.34 -8.23
N GLU A 7 28.37 -26.97 -8.66
CA GLU A 7 27.70 -25.78 -8.15
C GLU A 7 27.16 -26.02 -6.73
N VAL A 8 27.07 -24.95 -5.94
CA VAL A 8 26.64 -25.02 -4.52
C VAL A 8 25.21 -25.57 -4.38
N SER A 9 24.36 -25.30 -5.37
CA SER A 9 22.99 -25.83 -5.49
C SER A 9 22.94 -27.36 -5.51
N ASP A 10 23.92 -28.02 -6.12
CA ASP A 10 24.00 -29.49 -6.17
C ASP A 10 24.36 -30.10 -4.81
N VAL A 11 25.10 -29.35 -3.97
CA VAL A 11 25.48 -29.78 -2.62
C VAL A 11 24.30 -29.66 -1.65
N GLU A 12 23.49 -28.60 -1.77
CA GLU A 12 22.25 -28.45 -0.99
C GLU A 12 21.20 -29.50 -1.35
N ALA A 13 21.06 -29.83 -2.64
CA ALA A 13 20.20 -30.93 -3.10
C ALA A 13 20.65 -32.28 -2.53
N LEU A 14 21.97 -32.53 -2.45
CA LEU A 14 22.54 -33.75 -1.88
C LEU A 14 22.30 -33.86 -0.37
N LEU A 15 22.49 -32.76 0.37
CA LEU A 15 22.28 -32.72 1.83
C LEU A 15 20.80 -32.92 2.18
N THR A 16 19.90 -32.30 1.41
CA THR A 16 18.45 -32.44 1.57
C THR A 16 17.99 -33.88 1.31
N ALA A 17 18.56 -34.54 0.30
CA ALA A 17 18.28 -35.95 0.01
C ALA A 17 18.74 -36.89 1.14
N THR A 18 19.90 -36.64 1.75
CA THR A 18 20.41 -37.49 2.85
C THR A 18 19.70 -37.27 4.20
N GLY A 19 19.08 -36.10 4.41
CA GLY A 19 18.28 -35.82 5.61
C GLY A 19 16.93 -36.55 5.64
N ALA A 20 16.39 -36.92 4.48
CA ALA A 20 15.05 -37.52 4.36
C ALA A 20 14.99 -39.01 4.76
N GLU A 21 16.10 -39.76 4.67
CA GLU A 21 16.11 -41.21 4.98
C GLU A 21 16.38 -41.55 6.47
N ALA A 22 16.74 -40.58 7.31
CA ALA A 22 17.10 -40.84 8.71
C ALA A 22 15.89 -40.99 9.66
N ALA A 23 14.66 -40.71 9.21
CA ALA A 23 13.46 -40.78 10.03
C ALA A 23 12.60 -42.02 9.70
N GLY A 24 13.07 -43.20 10.11
CA GLY A 24 12.16 -44.34 10.30
C GLY A 24 12.66 -45.71 9.84
N ASN A 25 13.60 -46.32 10.57
CA ASN A 25 13.56 -47.77 10.81
C ASN A 25 14.56 -48.20 11.91
N ASN A 26 14.06 -48.87 12.95
CA ASN A 26 14.88 -49.41 14.05
C ASN A 26 15.35 -50.84 13.73
N ASN A 27 16.23 -51.00 12.74
CA ASN A 27 16.92 -52.28 12.53
C ASN A 27 18.44 -52.09 12.42
N THR A 28 19.16 -52.77 13.31
CA THR A 28 20.61 -52.66 13.51
C THR A 28 21.37 -53.38 12.39
N GLY A 29 21.90 -52.62 11.44
CA GLY A 29 22.79 -53.11 10.38
C GLY A 29 23.98 -52.15 10.13
N PRO A 30 24.99 -52.57 9.34
CA PRO A 30 26.30 -51.92 9.20
C PRO A 30 26.28 -50.52 8.53
N TRP A 31 25.11 -49.96 8.23
CA TRP A 31 24.92 -48.68 7.54
C TRP A 31 25.14 -47.43 8.42
N ARG A 32 25.15 -47.56 9.75
CA ARG A 32 25.49 -46.43 10.65
C ARG A 32 26.96 -46.02 10.59
N ALA A 33 27.88 -46.93 10.23
CA ALA A 33 29.30 -46.59 10.08
C ALA A 33 29.55 -45.72 8.85
N ALA A 34 28.81 -45.95 7.75
CA ALA A 34 28.93 -45.13 6.53
C ALA A 34 28.32 -43.72 6.73
N SER A 35 27.18 -43.63 7.43
CA SER A 35 26.48 -42.35 7.68
C SER A 35 27.23 -41.45 8.68
N ALA A 36 27.86 -42.04 9.71
CA ALA A 36 28.72 -41.31 10.62
C ALA A 36 30.02 -40.83 9.94
N THR A 37 30.57 -41.60 9.00
CA THR A 37 31.77 -41.21 8.24
C THR A 37 31.47 -40.08 7.26
N LEU A 38 30.29 -40.08 6.62
CA LEU A 38 29.82 -38.98 5.76
C LEU A 38 29.47 -37.71 6.56
N GLY A 39 28.86 -37.84 7.74
CA GLY A 39 28.60 -36.70 8.64
C GLY A 39 29.88 -36.08 9.21
N ILE A 40 30.90 -36.90 9.53
CA ILE A 40 32.22 -36.43 9.98
C ILE A 40 33.01 -35.82 8.82
N LEU A 41 32.87 -36.32 7.58
CA LEU A 41 33.45 -35.70 6.39
C LEU A 41 32.78 -34.35 6.07
N ALA A 42 31.46 -34.22 6.22
CA ALA A 42 30.75 -32.96 6.02
C ALA A 42 31.10 -31.89 7.07
N LEU A 43 31.30 -32.28 8.34
CA LEU A 43 31.81 -31.37 9.36
C LEU A 43 33.32 -31.08 9.22
N GLY A 44 34.12 -32.02 8.70
CA GLY A 44 35.54 -31.85 8.43
C GLY A 44 35.84 -30.88 7.28
N VAL A 45 34.93 -30.75 6.30
CA VAL A 45 35.04 -29.80 5.19
C VAL A 45 34.98 -28.33 5.66
N LEU A 46 34.44 -28.07 6.86
CA LEU A 46 34.33 -26.73 7.43
C LEU A 46 35.59 -26.28 8.20
N VAL A 47 36.55 -27.16 8.47
CA VAL A 47 37.77 -26.84 9.23
C VAL A 47 39.01 -27.37 8.51
N LEU A 48 39.58 -26.50 7.66
CA LEU A 48 40.96 -26.50 7.12
C LEU A 48 41.43 -27.75 6.33
N GLY A 49 41.71 -27.51 5.04
CA GLY A 49 42.70 -28.27 4.27
C GLY A 49 42.13 -29.17 3.17
N ALA A 50 42.76 -29.10 1.99
CA ALA A 50 42.43 -29.93 0.85
C ALA A 50 42.53 -31.42 1.20
N PHE A 51 41.45 -32.17 0.97
CA PHE A 51 41.47 -33.63 1.03
C PHE A 51 41.41 -34.21 -0.38
N THR A 52 42.22 -35.25 -0.60
CA THR A 52 42.13 -36.15 -1.75
C THR A 52 41.49 -37.45 -1.30
N VAL A 53 40.29 -37.74 -1.80
CA VAL A 53 39.67 -39.06 -1.73
C VAL A 53 39.55 -39.56 -3.16
N GLY A 54 40.17 -40.70 -3.49
CA GLY A 54 40.06 -41.32 -4.81
C GLY A 54 40.70 -40.57 -5.99
N GLY A 55 41.68 -39.68 -5.75
CA GLY A 55 42.42 -39.00 -6.83
C GLY A 55 41.74 -37.75 -7.42
N ALA A 56 40.56 -37.37 -6.94
CA ALA A 56 39.94 -36.08 -7.24
C ALA A 56 40.27 -35.06 -6.14
N SER A 57 40.75 -33.88 -6.53
CA SER A 57 40.94 -32.75 -5.63
C SER A 57 39.72 -31.85 -5.72
N LEU A 58 38.96 -31.72 -4.63
CA LEU A 58 37.89 -30.75 -4.51
C LEU A 58 38.48 -29.45 -3.94
N ARG A 59 38.49 -28.37 -4.72
CA ARG A 59 38.81 -27.02 -4.24
C ARG A 59 37.52 -26.23 -4.13
N VAL A 60 37.04 -26.01 -2.92
CA VAL A 60 36.06 -24.95 -2.66
C VAL A 60 36.84 -23.64 -2.69
N SER A 61 36.53 -22.75 -3.64
CA SER A 61 37.22 -21.46 -3.73
C SER A 61 36.87 -20.63 -2.48
N GLY A 62 37.87 -19.96 -1.90
CA GLY A 62 37.64 -19.04 -0.78
C GLY A 62 36.69 -17.89 -1.14
N GLU A 63 36.50 -17.60 -2.42
CA GLU A 63 35.55 -16.59 -2.93
C GLU A 63 34.09 -17.00 -2.78
N ALA A 64 33.74 -18.29 -2.89
CA ALA A 64 32.36 -18.76 -2.72
C ALA A 64 31.91 -18.67 -1.24
N LEU A 65 32.80 -19.03 -0.32
CA LEU A 65 32.58 -18.87 1.13
C LEU A 65 32.66 -17.41 1.59
N ALA A 66 33.44 -16.57 0.91
CA ALA A 66 33.47 -15.13 1.16
C ALA A 66 32.19 -14.44 0.66
N ARG A 67 31.65 -14.80 -0.52
CA ARG A 67 30.33 -14.33 -0.98
C ARG A 67 29.20 -14.76 -0.06
N SER A 68 29.17 -16.02 0.35
CA SER A 68 28.13 -16.55 1.27
C SER A 68 28.17 -15.94 2.69
N ARG A 69 29.30 -15.34 3.12
CA ARG A 69 29.41 -14.66 4.42
C ARG A 69 29.39 -13.13 4.33
N SER A 70 29.66 -12.54 3.17
CA SER A 70 29.56 -11.09 2.96
C SER A 70 28.15 -10.64 2.57
N GLU A 71 27.32 -11.54 2.03
CA GLU A 71 25.86 -11.38 1.92
C GLU A 71 25.16 -11.81 3.22
N LYS A 72 25.55 -11.20 4.35
CA LYS A 72 24.47 -10.87 5.30
C LYS A 72 23.70 -9.79 4.59
N ASP A 73 22.68 -10.17 3.81
CA ASP A 73 21.83 -9.26 3.05
C ASP A 73 21.40 -8.13 3.97
N GLU A 74 22.07 -6.99 3.88
CA GLU A 74 21.64 -5.80 4.58
C GLU A 74 20.26 -5.49 4.01
N LEU A 75 19.24 -5.61 4.86
CA LEU A 75 17.88 -5.30 4.47
C LEU A 75 17.88 -3.90 3.85
N HIS A 76 17.22 -3.78 2.69
CA HIS A 76 17.03 -2.50 2.05
C HIS A 76 16.52 -1.47 3.08
N PRO A 77 16.99 -0.20 3.08
CA PRO A 77 16.66 0.77 4.13
C PRO A 77 15.17 0.93 4.40
N VAL A 78 14.33 0.86 3.36
CA VAL A 78 12.86 0.88 3.49
C VAL A 78 12.35 -0.29 4.35
N MET A 79 12.84 -1.51 4.09
CA MET A 79 12.45 -2.71 4.85
C MET A 79 12.96 -2.67 6.28
N ALA A 80 14.18 -2.18 6.48
CA ALA A 80 14.75 -1.98 7.80
C ALA A 80 13.93 -0.96 8.61
N TYR A 81 13.51 0.15 7.98
CA TYR A 81 12.70 1.17 8.63
C TYR A 81 11.30 0.65 8.96
N LEU A 82 10.66 -0.04 8.02
CA LEU A 82 9.34 -0.64 8.21
C LEU A 82 9.35 -1.61 9.39
N SER A 83 10.32 -2.55 9.43
CA SER A 83 10.47 -3.49 10.55
C SER A 83 10.70 -2.79 11.89
N ALA A 84 11.41 -1.66 11.90
CA ALA A 84 11.62 -0.89 13.12
C ALA A 84 10.39 -0.07 13.53
N LEU A 85 9.54 0.35 12.59
CA LEU A 85 8.32 1.12 12.84
C LEU A 85 7.24 0.26 13.49
N THR A 86 7.23 -1.05 13.21
CA THR A 86 6.22 -2.00 13.70
C THR A 86 6.61 -2.72 14.98
N ARG A 87 7.71 -2.31 15.62
CA ARG A 87 8.24 -2.97 16.80
C ARG A 87 8.32 -2.02 17.99
N ASP A 88 8.07 -2.57 19.18
CA ASP A 88 8.27 -1.88 20.44
C ASP A 88 9.77 -1.80 20.80
N SER A 89 10.08 -1.16 21.94
CA SER A 89 11.46 -1.05 22.44
C SER A 89 12.11 -2.39 22.82
N ALA A 90 11.33 -3.47 22.94
CA ALA A 90 11.82 -4.83 23.19
C ALA A 90 11.94 -5.65 21.89
N GLY A 91 11.62 -5.06 20.73
CA GLY A 91 11.66 -5.71 19.42
C GLY A 91 10.44 -6.59 19.12
N LYS A 92 9.39 -6.56 19.94
CA LYS A 92 8.13 -7.29 19.70
C LYS A 92 7.24 -6.52 18.74
N ALA A 93 6.35 -7.21 18.02
CA ALA A 93 5.42 -6.53 17.14
C ALA A 93 4.46 -5.66 17.97
N ASN A 94 4.09 -4.51 17.40
CA ASN A 94 3.41 -3.46 18.14
C ASN A 94 2.42 -2.75 17.21
N PRO A 95 1.12 -3.06 17.30
CA PRO A 95 0.15 -2.49 16.37
C PRO A 95 -0.02 -1.00 16.58
N ARG A 96 -0.11 -0.29 15.46
CA ARG A 96 -0.10 1.18 15.43
C ARG A 96 -1.50 1.79 15.39
N VAL A 97 -2.51 1.06 15.83
CA VAL A 97 -3.89 1.55 15.91
C VAL A 97 -3.93 2.87 16.71
N ALA A 98 -4.59 3.90 16.19
CA ALA A 98 -4.64 5.22 16.84
C ALA A 98 -5.04 5.10 18.33
N CYS A 99 -4.45 5.92 19.20
CA CYS A 99 -4.64 5.89 20.66
C CYS A 99 -4.10 4.65 21.42
N THR A 100 -3.40 3.71 20.77
CA THR A 100 -2.65 2.65 21.47
C THR A 100 -1.25 3.09 21.88
N GLU A 101 -0.62 2.30 22.75
CA GLU A 101 0.81 2.46 23.06
C GLU A 101 1.67 2.27 21.80
N GLY A 102 1.29 1.37 20.88
CA GLY A 102 2.04 1.13 19.67
C GLY A 102 2.04 2.29 18.69
N ASN A 103 0.90 2.94 18.51
CA ASN A 103 0.82 4.20 17.79
C ASN A 103 1.68 5.29 18.44
N TYR A 104 1.62 5.42 19.77
CA TYR A 104 2.46 6.38 20.49
C TYR A 104 3.97 6.12 20.29
N GLN A 105 4.41 4.86 20.34
CA GLN A 105 5.80 4.51 20.10
C GLN A 105 6.22 4.77 18.64
N ALA A 106 5.37 4.47 17.66
CA ALA A 106 5.61 4.82 16.26
C ALA A 106 5.78 6.33 16.08
N ARG A 107 4.91 7.14 16.70
CA ARG A 107 5.02 8.60 16.73
C ARG A 107 6.36 9.09 17.29
N LEU A 108 6.77 8.55 18.44
CA LEU A 108 8.05 8.92 19.07
C LEU A 108 9.24 8.54 18.20
N LYS A 109 9.20 7.36 17.57
CA LYS A 109 10.24 6.91 16.65
C LYS A 109 10.36 7.85 15.46
N LEU A 110 9.26 8.17 14.79
CA LEU A 110 9.26 9.09 13.65
C LEU A 110 9.85 10.45 14.02
N ALA A 111 9.38 11.06 15.11
CA ALA A 111 9.86 12.36 15.56
C ALA A 111 11.37 12.36 15.89
N ARG A 112 11.85 11.34 16.61
CA ARG A 112 13.28 11.18 16.94
C ARG A 112 14.13 10.93 15.70
N ASP A 113 13.65 10.14 14.75
CA ASP A 113 14.40 9.85 13.52
C ASP A 113 14.47 11.10 12.63
N MET A 114 13.39 11.87 12.49
CA MET A 114 13.42 13.17 11.79
C MET A 114 14.42 14.14 12.43
N GLU A 115 14.41 14.25 13.76
CA GLU A 115 15.35 15.06 14.53
C GLU A 115 16.80 14.59 14.31
N ALA A 116 17.05 13.28 14.45
CA ALA A 116 18.38 12.69 14.31
C ALA A 116 18.96 12.84 12.90
N MET A 117 18.12 12.87 11.87
CA MET A 117 18.54 13.12 10.48
C MET A 117 18.77 14.60 10.18
N GLY A 118 18.37 15.52 11.07
CA GLY A 118 18.54 16.96 10.88
C GLY A 118 17.46 17.62 10.01
N MET A 119 16.26 17.02 9.94
CA MET A 119 15.11 17.67 9.31
C MET A 119 14.71 18.94 10.08
N ARG A 120 13.88 19.78 9.46
CA ARG A 120 13.29 20.96 10.10
C ARG A 120 11.90 20.63 10.64
N PRO A 121 11.56 21.00 11.88
CA PRO A 121 10.25 20.68 12.44
C PRO A 121 9.15 21.59 11.89
N LEU A 122 7.95 21.02 11.70
CA LEU A 122 6.69 21.74 11.51
C LEU A 122 5.64 21.35 12.57
N GLY A 123 6.00 20.56 13.58
CA GLY A 123 5.17 20.36 14.75
C GLY A 123 5.29 21.53 15.74
N THR A 124 4.64 21.36 16.88
CA THR A 124 4.64 22.33 18.00
C THR A 124 5.06 21.71 19.32
N SER A 125 5.31 20.39 19.35
CA SER A 125 5.63 19.62 20.56
C SER A 125 6.46 18.37 20.25
N GLY A 126 6.77 17.60 21.29
CA GLY A 126 7.48 16.32 21.17
C GLY A 126 8.99 16.48 20.91
N PRO A 127 9.71 15.36 20.66
CA PRO A 127 11.13 15.40 20.28
C PRO A 127 11.34 16.32 19.08
N GLY A 128 12.33 17.21 19.17
CA GLY A 128 12.66 18.17 18.12
C GLY A 128 11.53 19.12 17.66
N ASN A 129 10.39 19.20 18.36
CA ASN A 129 9.17 19.88 17.92
C ASN A 129 8.53 19.29 16.64
N PHE A 130 8.68 18.00 16.37
CA PHE A 130 8.09 17.36 15.17
C PHE A 130 6.64 16.92 15.34
N THR A 131 6.10 16.89 16.56
CA THR A 131 4.72 16.45 16.80
C THR A 131 3.75 17.62 16.75
N TRP A 132 2.63 17.45 16.06
CA TRP A 132 1.49 18.37 16.08
C TRP A 132 0.29 17.66 16.72
N HIS A 133 -0.16 18.15 17.88
CA HIS A 133 -1.27 17.54 18.61
C HIS A 133 -2.62 18.09 18.15
N PHE A 134 -3.58 17.19 17.90
CA PHE A 134 -4.95 17.60 17.72
C PHE A 134 -5.57 17.98 19.08
N GLU A 135 -5.77 19.27 19.30
CA GLU A 135 -6.33 19.81 20.53
C GLU A 135 -7.68 19.17 20.90
N GLY A 136 -7.86 18.77 22.15
CA GLY A 136 -9.08 18.12 22.64
C GLY A 136 -9.15 16.60 22.41
N SER A 137 -8.28 16.03 21.56
CA SER A 137 -8.22 14.58 21.31
C SER A 137 -7.63 13.76 22.46
N LYS A 138 -6.95 14.40 23.43
CA LYS A 138 -6.45 13.69 24.60
C LYS A 138 -7.61 13.31 25.52
N ASP A 139 -7.59 12.06 25.95
CA ASP A 139 -8.50 11.51 26.95
C ASP A 139 -7.75 10.47 27.79
N ASP A 140 -7.66 10.67 29.10
CA ASP A 140 -6.83 9.82 29.95
C ASP A 140 -7.28 8.35 29.98
N ALA A 141 -8.55 8.06 29.67
CA ALA A 141 -9.11 6.71 29.70
C ALA A 141 -9.10 6.01 28.33
N PHE A 142 -9.11 6.76 27.23
CA PHE A 142 -9.27 6.20 25.88
C PHE A 142 -8.12 6.56 24.93
N CYS A 143 -7.55 7.74 25.05
CA CYS A 143 -6.46 8.22 24.19
C CYS A 143 -5.49 9.07 25.01
N PRO A 144 -4.74 8.45 25.95
CA PRO A 144 -3.94 9.19 26.94
C PRO A 144 -2.85 10.05 26.30
N HIS A 145 -2.48 9.70 25.06
CA HIS A 145 -1.45 10.36 24.28
C HIS A 145 -2.00 11.30 23.21
N GLY A 146 -3.33 11.37 23.02
CA GLY A 146 -4.02 12.16 21.99
C GLY A 146 -3.67 11.76 20.56
N ILE A 147 -4.51 12.18 19.61
CA ILE A 147 -4.26 12.06 18.17
C ILE A 147 -3.23 13.09 17.75
N SER A 148 -2.18 12.69 17.04
CA SER A 148 -1.08 13.62 16.71
C SER A 148 -0.34 13.28 15.43
N ASN A 149 -0.15 14.25 14.56
CA ASN A 149 0.69 14.06 13.37
C ASN A 149 2.17 14.23 13.73
N VAL A 150 3.05 13.63 12.91
CA VAL A 150 4.49 13.92 12.91
C VAL A 150 4.84 14.63 11.62
N ILE A 151 5.29 15.88 11.70
CA ILE A 151 5.46 16.75 10.54
C ILE A 151 6.82 17.44 10.60
N GLY A 152 7.59 17.26 9.55
CA GLY A 152 8.87 17.92 9.32
C GLY A 152 9.12 18.17 7.84
N TYR A 153 10.21 18.86 7.51
CA TYR A 153 10.57 19.08 6.11
C TYR A 153 12.07 19.02 5.87
N VAL A 154 12.42 18.67 4.63
CA VAL A 154 13.75 18.86 4.05
C VAL A 154 13.76 20.24 3.39
N GLU A 155 14.67 21.11 3.84
CA GLU A 155 14.80 22.48 3.29
C GLU A 155 15.34 22.42 1.86
N GLY A 156 14.70 23.17 0.95
CA GLY A 156 15.14 23.29 -0.43
C GLY A 156 16.45 24.07 -0.61
N SER A 157 17.12 23.83 -1.73
CA SER A 157 18.42 24.44 -2.07
C SER A 157 18.30 25.79 -2.79
N ASP A 158 17.17 26.08 -3.43
CA ASP A 158 16.98 27.34 -4.17
C ASP A 158 16.59 28.48 -3.21
N PRO A 159 17.23 29.66 -3.28
CA PRO A 159 17.01 30.74 -2.32
C PRO A 159 15.59 31.33 -2.34
N ILE A 160 14.84 31.12 -3.43
CA ILE A 160 13.47 31.60 -3.59
C ILE A 160 12.50 30.42 -3.43
N LEU A 161 12.72 29.34 -4.17
CA LEU A 161 11.77 28.23 -4.23
C LEU A 161 11.77 27.37 -2.96
N LYS A 162 12.78 27.42 -2.10
CA LYS A 162 12.74 26.70 -0.80
C LYS A 162 11.62 27.16 0.13
N GLU A 163 11.02 28.32 -0.13
CA GLU A 163 9.84 28.81 0.57
C GLU A 163 8.53 28.25 0.00
N GLU A 164 8.59 27.49 -1.09
CA GLU A 164 7.49 26.68 -1.61
C GLU A 164 7.68 25.22 -1.19
N PHE A 165 6.57 24.51 -1.01
CA PHE A 165 6.56 23.15 -0.52
C PHE A 165 5.89 22.20 -1.50
N ILE A 166 6.51 21.03 -1.68
CA ILE A 166 5.81 19.80 -2.03
C ILE A 166 5.57 19.05 -0.74
N MET A 167 4.41 18.42 -0.58
CA MET A 167 4.10 17.61 0.60
C MET A 167 3.95 16.15 0.20
N TYR A 168 4.68 15.28 0.89
CA TYR A 168 4.47 13.84 0.93
C TYR A 168 3.71 13.52 2.22
N ASP A 169 2.58 12.84 2.09
CA ASP A 169 1.73 12.40 3.19
C ASP A 169 1.54 10.88 3.15
N ALA A 170 1.55 10.27 4.32
CA ALA A 170 1.29 8.85 4.57
C ALA A 170 0.78 8.73 6.00
N HIS A 171 -0.09 7.77 6.33
CA HIS A 171 -0.58 7.66 7.72
C HIS A 171 0.19 6.62 8.52
N TYR A 172 0.51 6.96 9.78
CA TYR A 172 1.28 6.09 10.65
C TYR A 172 0.42 5.37 11.68
N ASP A 173 -0.90 5.61 11.72
CA ASP A 173 -1.78 4.64 12.34
C ASP A 173 -1.95 3.39 11.46
N GLY A 174 -2.65 2.38 11.97
CA GLY A 174 -3.00 1.22 11.16
C GLY A 174 -4.34 0.66 11.59
N ALA A 175 -4.97 -0.10 10.70
CA ALA A 175 -6.26 -0.71 10.91
C ALA A 175 -6.30 -1.65 12.13
N LYS A 176 -7.44 -1.67 12.82
CA LYS A 176 -7.84 -2.78 13.69
C LYS A 176 -8.18 -3.96 12.81
N PHE A 177 -7.34 -4.99 12.87
CA PHE A 177 -7.65 -6.28 12.27
C PHE A 177 -9.04 -6.76 12.73
N GLY A 178 -9.89 -7.24 11.80
CA GLY A 178 -11.18 -7.87 12.12
C GLY A 178 -12.40 -6.95 12.30
N LEU A 179 -12.27 -5.64 12.13
CA LEU A 179 -13.40 -4.69 12.21
C LEU A 179 -13.68 -3.87 10.95
N GLN A 180 -12.85 -3.97 9.91
CA GLN A 180 -13.13 -3.38 8.59
C GLN A 180 -14.27 -4.16 7.90
N GLY A 181 -15.48 -4.00 8.44
CA GLY A 181 -16.65 -4.56 7.79
C GLY A 181 -18.02 -4.29 8.35
N GLY A 182 -18.20 -3.26 9.20
CA GLY A 182 -19.53 -2.75 9.59
C GLY A 182 -20.49 -3.77 10.24
N GLY A 183 -20.05 -5.00 10.40
CA GLY A 183 -20.77 -6.11 10.96
C GLY A 183 -19.76 -6.83 11.82
N TRP A 184 -20.00 -6.80 13.12
CA TRP A 184 -19.56 -7.86 14.00
C TRP A 184 -19.79 -9.16 13.28
N LEU A 185 -18.73 -9.79 12.77
CA LEU A 185 -18.83 -11.14 12.26
C LEU A 185 -19.02 -12.00 13.52
N LYS A 186 -20.25 -11.99 14.04
CA LYS A 186 -20.76 -13.01 14.93
C LYS A 186 -20.82 -14.27 14.09
N LEU A 187 -19.67 -14.88 13.83
CA LEU A 187 -19.59 -16.29 13.49
C LEU A 187 -20.22 -17.02 14.69
N ASN A 188 -21.52 -17.30 14.58
CA ASN A 188 -22.32 -18.06 15.56
C ASN A 188 -22.47 -17.46 16.98
N GLY A 189 -22.24 -16.16 17.18
CA GLY A 189 -22.56 -15.49 18.44
C GLY A 189 -21.54 -15.66 19.57
N GLU A 190 -20.39 -16.27 19.29
CA GLU A 190 -19.25 -16.32 20.20
C GLU A 190 -18.04 -15.73 19.49
N VAL A 191 -17.63 -14.53 19.88
CA VAL A 191 -16.24 -14.11 19.67
C VAL A 191 -15.46 -14.91 20.72
N PRO A 192 -14.46 -15.74 20.35
CA PRO A 192 -13.66 -16.42 21.36
C PRO A 192 -13.08 -15.35 22.29
N GLY A 193 -13.36 -15.46 23.60
CA GLY A 193 -13.12 -14.38 24.58
C GLY A 193 -11.66 -13.94 24.74
N ASP A 194 -10.74 -14.65 24.10
CA ASP A 194 -9.31 -14.39 23.99
C ASP A 194 -8.89 -13.57 22.75
N TYR A 195 -9.76 -13.43 21.74
CA TYR A 195 -9.58 -12.51 20.60
C TYR A 195 -9.97 -11.07 20.97
N GLU A 196 -11.03 -10.94 21.78
CA GLU A 196 -11.60 -9.67 22.24
C GLU A 196 -10.63 -8.74 22.98
N SER A 197 -9.61 -9.32 23.63
CA SER A 197 -8.61 -8.59 24.40
C SER A 197 -7.36 -8.19 23.59
N LYS A 198 -7.28 -8.63 22.33
CA LYS A 198 -6.08 -8.51 21.49
C LYS A 198 -6.30 -7.69 20.22
N PHE A 199 -7.54 -7.31 19.89
CA PHE A 199 -7.83 -6.43 18.75
C PHE A 199 -7.12 -5.07 18.89
N GLY A 200 -6.04 -4.89 18.11
CA GLY A 200 -5.14 -3.74 18.15
C GLY A 200 -3.86 -3.92 18.96
N ASN A 201 -3.59 -5.13 19.46
CA ASN A 201 -2.37 -5.52 20.20
C ASN A 201 -1.85 -6.94 19.84
N GLU A 202 -2.39 -7.60 18.82
CA GLU A 202 -1.81 -8.86 18.30
C GLU A 202 -0.41 -8.57 17.73
N ASP A 203 0.50 -9.55 17.80
CA ASP A 203 1.87 -9.50 17.24
C ASP A 203 1.81 -9.40 15.70
N THR A 204 1.26 -8.32 15.16
CA THR A 204 1.17 -8.09 13.73
C THR A 204 2.30 -7.15 13.34
N ASP A 205 3.28 -7.71 12.63
CA ASP A 205 4.25 -6.95 11.85
C ASP A 205 3.63 -6.43 10.53
N THR A 206 2.31 -6.60 10.37
CA THR A 206 1.53 -6.06 9.26
C THR A 206 1.44 -4.54 9.40
N ALA A 207 2.18 -3.86 8.54
CA ALA A 207 2.15 -2.41 8.42
C ALA A 207 2.20 -2.00 6.97
N PHE A 208 1.51 -2.77 6.13
CA PHE A 208 1.27 -2.39 4.74
C PHE A 208 0.46 -1.11 4.70
N ASP A 209 -0.57 -1.07 5.54
CA ASP A 209 -1.50 0.01 5.70
C ASP A 209 -1.20 0.80 6.99
N ASP A 210 -0.58 1.96 6.95
CA ASP A 210 0.20 2.51 5.82
C ASP A 210 1.69 2.68 6.19
N GLY A 211 2.19 1.79 7.04
CA GLY A 211 3.58 1.81 7.49
C GLY A 211 4.59 1.67 6.35
N ALA A 212 4.23 1.01 5.25
CA ALA A 212 5.07 0.86 4.07
C ALA A 212 5.29 2.22 3.38
N ALA A 213 4.25 3.05 3.21
CA ALA A 213 4.44 4.39 2.67
C ALA A 213 5.16 5.30 3.66
N VAL A 214 4.91 5.17 4.98
CA VAL A 214 5.71 5.86 6.00
C VAL A 214 7.20 5.52 5.86
N ALA A 215 7.55 4.25 5.69
CA ALA A 215 8.92 3.81 5.53
C ALA A 215 9.56 4.29 4.22
N VAL A 216 8.80 4.31 3.13
CA VAL A 216 9.22 4.92 1.85
C VAL A 216 9.49 6.40 2.03
N GLY A 217 8.55 7.16 2.60
CA GLY A 217 8.67 8.59 2.87
C GLY A 217 9.89 8.92 3.72
N MET A 218 10.10 8.21 4.83
CA MET A 218 11.28 8.42 5.70
C MET A 218 12.60 8.12 4.99
N THR A 219 12.63 7.12 4.10
CA THR A 219 13.83 6.80 3.33
C THR A 219 14.09 7.85 2.25
N ILE A 220 13.05 8.34 1.58
CA ILE A 220 13.16 9.45 0.61
C ILE A 220 13.65 10.73 1.32
N ALA A 221 13.10 11.07 2.48
CA ALA A 221 13.54 12.22 3.26
C ALA A 221 15.05 12.17 3.55
N LYS A 222 15.56 11.00 3.97
CA LYS A 222 16.99 10.77 4.19
C LYS A 222 17.82 10.97 2.91
N GLN A 223 17.32 10.55 1.77
CA GLN A 223 18.00 10.75 0.48
C GLN A 223 18.01 12.24 0.07
N LEU A 224 16.88 12.93 0.20
CA LEU A 224 16.77 14.36 -0.13
C LEU A 224 17.64 15.24 0.77
N LEU A 225 17.90 14.85 2.03
CA LEU A 225 18.85 15.58 2.87
C LEU A 225 20.29 15.58 2.32
N GLN A 226 20.66 14.55 1.53
CA GLN A 226 21.98 14.46 0.91
C GLN A 226 22.05 15.25 -0.41
N ALA A 227 20.92 15.37 -1.10
CA ALA A 227 20.78 16.12 -2.33
C ALA A 227 19.47 16.93 -2.31
N PRO A 228 19.43 18.08 -1.62
CA PRO A 228 18.20 18.84 -1.44
C PRO A 228 17.66 19.41 -2.76
N PRO A 229 16.36 19.19 -3.08
CA PRO A 229 15.76 19.74 -4.29
C PRO A 229 15.58 21.26 -4.18
N LYS A 230 15.17 21.95 -5.24
CA LYS A 230 14.98 23.41 -5.25
C LYS A 230 13.93 23.85 -4.22
N ARG A 231 12.77 23.20 -4.21
CA ARG A 231 11.69 23.42 -3.23
C ARG A 231 11.92 22.64 -1.96
N SER A 232 11.34 23.11 -0.86
CA SER A 232 11.30 22.30 0.35
C SER A 232 10.29 21.16 0.18
N VAL A 233 10.53 20.05 0.88
CA VAL A 233 9.62 18.90 0.87
C VAL A 233 9.15 18.60 2.29
N ILE A 234 7.85 18.78 2.54
CA ILE A 234 7.19 18.41 3.79
C ILE A 234 6.96 16.91 3.78
N PHE A 235 7.31 16.25 4.87
CA PHE A 235 6.92 14.88 5.18
C PHE A 235 5.94 14.96 6.36
N SER A 236 4.69 14.63 6.08
CA SER A 236 3.60 14.56 7.05
C SER A 236 3.25 13.10 7.26
N PHE A 237 3.28 12.68 8.52
CA PHE A 237 2.78 11.37 8.91
C PHE A 237 1.55 11.57 9.79
N SER A 238 0.38 11.34 9.22
CA SER A 238 -0.89 11.60 9.90
C SER A 238 -1.32 10.46 10.81
N ASP A 239 -2.10 10.80 11.83
CA ASP A 239 -2.70 9.87 12.79
C ASP A 239 -4.22 9.81 12.61
N ALA A 240 -4.82 8.70 13.04
CA ALA A 240 -6.25 8.42 12.92
C ALA A 240 -6.79 8.60 11.49
N GLU A 241 -6.06 8.13 10.49
CA GLU A 241 -6.59 8.06 9.12
C GLU A 241 -7.78 7.11 9.08
N GLU A 242 -7.61 5.92 9.66
CA GLU A 242 -8.52 4.77 9.60
C GLU A 242 -9.87 5.00 10.29
N GLY A 243 -10.03 6.17 10.90
CA GLY A 243 -11.28 6.66 11.41
C GLY A 243 -11.55 6.45 12.89
N ALA A 244 -12.71 6.97 13.30
CA ALA A 244 -13.13 7.02 14.70
C ALA A 244 -13.43 5.63 15.27
N GLU A 245 -13.96 4.76 14.42
CA GLU A 245 -14.18 3.34 14.65
C GLU A 245 -12.86 2.60 14.91
N ASN A 246 -11.75 3.12 14.39
CA ASN A 246 -10.44 2.52 14.47
C ASN A 246 -9.61 2.99 15.67
N LEU A 247 -10.17 3.74 16.64
CA LEU A 247 -9.43 4.12 17.85
C LEU A 247 -9.24 2.93 18.80
N GLY A 248 -7.99 2.57 19.09
CA GLY A 248 -7.61 1.50 19.99
C GLY A 248 -8.14 1.69 21.42
N THR A 249 -8.27 0.59 22.16
CA THR A 249 -8.61 0.64 23.58
C THR A 249 -7.37 0.32 24.41
N PRO A 250 -7.08 1.08 25.48
CA PRO A 250 -5.91 0.82 26.32
C PRO A 250 -6.05 -0.42 27.21
N GLU A 251 -7.25 -1.02 27.36
CA GLU A 251 -7.48 -2.19 28.21
C GLU A 251 -7.91 -3.43 27.42
N PRO A 252 -7.13 -4.53 27.49
CA PRO A 252 -7.51 -5.84 26.95
C PRO A 252 -8.88 -6.31 27.53
N GLY A 253 -9.89 -6.51 26.67
CA GLY A 253 -11.12 -7.23 27.01
C GLY A 253 -12.40 -6.38 27.15
N GLN A 254 -12.38 -5.10 26.76
CA GLN A 254 -13.60 -4.28 26.71
C GLN A 254 -14.15 -4.20 25.28
N THR A 255 -15.12 -5.06 24.95
CA THR A 255 -15.63 -5.19 23.57
C THR A 255 -16.78 -4.29 23.20
N GLU A 256 -17.59 -3.89 24.16
CA GLU A 256 -18.67 -2.93 23.93
C GLU A 256 -18.26 -1.54 24.43
N ARG A 257 -17.44 -0.84 23.64
CA ARG A 257 -17.26 0.60 23.86
C ARG A 257 -17.75 1.39 22.67
N ARG A 258 -18.82 2.17 22.93
CA ARG A 258 -19.14 3.34 22.13
C ARG A 258 -17.91 4.24 22.15
N VAL A 259 -17.41 4.62 20.97
CA VAL A 259 -16.48 5.75 20.82
C VAL A 259 -16.97 6.84 21.77
N PRO A 260 -16.16 7.31 22.74
CA PRO A 260 -16.63 8.26 23.72
C PRO A 260 -17.31 9.42 23.00
N GLN A 261 -18.49 9.84 23.48
CA GLN A 261 -19.28 10.86 22.80
C GLN A 261 -18.44 12.10 22.46
N LYS A 262 -17.47 12.44 23.32
CA LYS A 262 -16.47 13.49 23.09
C LYS A 262 -15.66 13.31 21.79
N PHE A 263 -15.20 12.10 21.46
CA PHE A 263 -14.50 11.83 20.20
C PHE A 263 -15.45 11.95 19.02
N THR A 264 -16.65 11.38 19.12
CA THR A 264 -17.68 11.57 18.09
C THR A 264 -17.97 13.04 17.85
N GLU A 265 -18.13 13.84 18.91
CA GLU A 265 -18.33 15.29 18.84
C GLU A 265 -17.12 16.01 18.23
N LEU A 266 -15.89 15.63 18.61
CA LEU A 266 -14.66 16.18 18.06
C LEU A 266 -14.53 15.88 16.56
N PHE A 267 -14.85 14.67 16.13
CA PHE A 267 -14.86 14.28 14.72
C PHE A 267 -15.98 14.98 13.95
N LEU A 268 -17.16 15.13 14.55
CA LEU A 268 -18.25 15.93 13.96
C LEU A 268 -17.89 17.41 13.84
N GLN A 269 -17.07 17.97 14.76
CA GLN A 269 -16.55 19.34 14.67
C GLN A 269 -15.55 19.53 13.53
N LEU A 270 -14.84 18.46 13.12
CA LEU A 270 -13.97 18.51 11.94
C LEU A 270 -14.73 18.55 10.61
N GLY A 271 -16.06 18.50 10.60
CA GLY A 271 -16.86 18.69 9.39
C GLY A 271 -17.80 17.52 9.20
N LYS A 272 -19.02 17.65 9.73
CA LYS A 272 -20.11 16.68 9.67
C LYS A 272 -20.38 16.15 8.24
N THR A 273 -19.75 15.04 7.87
CA THR A 273 -20.36 13.92 7.12
C THR A 273 -19.40 12.75 7.26
N GLN A 274 -19.93 11.55 7.45
CA GLN A 274 -19.16 10.30 7.34
C GLN A 274 -18.22 10.37 6.10
N GLY A 275 -16.92 10.10 6.28
CA GLY A 275 -15.95 10.02 5.18
C GLY A 275 -15.05 11.25 4.95
N GLN A 276 -14.52 11.89 5.99
CA GLN A 276 -13.38 12.81 5.85
C GLN A 276 -12.17 12.24 6.60
N PHE A 277 -11.48 11.29 5.97
CA PHE A 277 -10.23 10.68 6.43
C PHE A 277 -9.08 11.14 5.52
N PRO A 278 -7.93 11.61 6.02
CA PRO A 278 -7.44 11.38 7.37
C PRO A 278 -7.87 12.44 8.38
N ILE A 279 -8.25 12.02 9.60
CA ILE A 279 -8.64 12.93 10.69
C ILE A 279 -7.47 13.83 11.07
N GLY A 280 -6.29 13.24 11.36
CA GLY A 280 -5.13 13.99 11.82
C GLY A 280 -4.70 15.05 10.83
N LEU A 281 -4.59 14.68 9.55
CA LEU A 281 -4.22 15.61 8.48
C LEU A 281 -5.27 16.72 8.30
N THR A 282 -6.57 16.37 8.32
CA THR A 282 -7.67 17.35 8.24
C THR A 282 -7.65 18.32 9.43
N ALA A 283 -7.34 17.85 10.64
CA ALA A 283 -7.21 18.71 11.80
C ALA A 283 -6.04 19.68 11.66
N TRP A 284 -4.91 19.23 11.11
CA TRP A 284 -3.75 20.08 10.86
C TRP A 284 -4.02 21.13 9.77
N SER A 285 -4.71 20.78 8.67
CA SER A 285 -5.01 21.73 7.60
C SER A 285 -5.91 22.89 8.07
N LYS A 286 -6.68 22.69 9.15
CA LYS A 286 -7.48 23.74 9.81
C LYS A 286 -6.67 24.65 10.73
N LYS A 287 -5.54 24.19 11.25
CA LYS A 287 -4.62 24.97 12.10
C LYS A 287 -3.17 24.71 11.66
N PRO A 288 -2.83 25.05 10.41
CA PRO A 288 -1.58 24.63 9.81
C PRO A 288 -0.41 25.39 10.45
N THR A 289 0.74 24.74 10.49
CA THR A 289 2.00 25.33 10.98
C THR A 289 2.83 25.97 9.87
N VAL A 290 2.33 25.92 8.65
CA VAL A 290 2.88 26.57 7.47
C VAL A 290 1.75 27.30 6.74
N ASP A 291 2.10 28.35 5.99
CA ASP A 291 1.16 28.95 5.06
C ASP A 291 0.78 27.94 3.96
N LEU A 292 -0.49 27.54 3.94
CA LEU A 292 -1.01 26.57 2.99
C LEU A 292 -0.90 27.05 1.53
N GLN A 293 -0.79 28.36 1.28
CA GLN A 293 -0.55 28.89 -0.08
C GLN A 293 0.86 28.58 -0.61
N LYS A 294 1.78 28.24 0.29
CA LYS A 294 3.14 27.82 -0.07
C LYS A 294 3.21 26.34 -0.44
N ILE A 295 2.21 25.53 -0.07
CA ILE A 295 2.13 24.12 -0.50
C ILE A 295 1.57 24.09 -1.93
N LYS A 296 2.41 23.66 -2.88
CA LYS A 296 2.09 23.67 -4.31
C LYS A 296 1.52 22.36 -4.82
N LEU A 297 1.81 21.26 -4.11
CA LEU A 297 1.31 19.93 -4.44
C LEU A 297 1.35 19.06 -3.18
N VAL A 298 0.30 18.28 -2.96
CA VAL A 298 0.27 17.19 -1.99
C VAL A 298 0.24 15.85 -2.72
N ILE A 299 1.09 14.94 -2.28
CA ILE A 299 1.20 13.55 -2.71
C ILE A 299 0.87 12.70 -1.49
N ALA A 300 -0.33 12.12 -1.45
CA ALA A 300 -0.68 11.10 -0.47
C ALA A 300 -0.30 9.73 -1.03
N ALA A 301 0.42 8.91 -0.28
CA ALA A 301 0.76 7.55 -0.66
C ALA A 301 0.11 6.60 0.34
N ASP A 302 -0.81 5.76 -0.12
CA ASP A 302 -1.60 4.88 0.75
C ASP A 302 -2.36 3.83 -0.10
N PRO A 303 -2.17 2.52 0.10
CA PRO A 303 -1.03 1.87 0.72
C PRO A 303 0.03 1.56 -0.35
N LEU A 304 1.25 1.33 0.11
CA LEU A 304 2.35 0.85 -0.73
C LEU A 304 2.78 -0.57 -0.33
N GLY A 305 3.47 -1.26 -1.23
CA GLY A 305 4.07 -2.56 -0.97
C GLY A 305 3.16 -3.77 -1.23
N PHE A 306 1.95 -3.53 -1.76
CA PHE A 306 1.11 -4.62 -2.23
C PHE A 306 1.84 -5.42 -3.30
N PRO A 307 1.79 -6.77 -3.26
CA PRO A 307 2.25 -7.59 -4.36
C PRO A 307 1.40 -7.23 -5.58
N GLY A 308 1.99 -6.45 -6.48
CA GLY A 308 1.44 -6.24 -7.80
C GLY A 308 1.45 -7.55 -8.58
N ILE A 309 1.18 -7.45 -9.87
CA ILE A 309 1.42 -8.57 -10.77
C ILE A 309 2.94 -8.66 -10.94
N ALA A 310 3.56 -9.80 -10.59
CA ALA A 310 5.02 -9.84 -10.52
C ALA A 310 5.67 -9.40 -11.85
N GLY A 311 6.65 -8.51 -11.77
CA GLY A 311 7.27 -7.91 -12.96
C GLY A 311 6.38 -6.95 -13.77
N SER A 312 5.24 -6.51 -13.22
CA SER A 312 4.34 -5.50 -13.78
C SER A 312 3.74 -4.65 -12.65
N ASP A 313 4.62 -4.07 -11.83
CA ASP A 313 4.17 -3.16 -10.77
C ASP A 313 3.59 -1.91 -11.42
N PHE A 314 2.47 -1.46 -10.88
CA PHE A 314 1.89 -0.20 -11.27
C PHE A 314 1.46 0.58 -10.03
N LEU A 315 1.45 1.90 -10.16
CA LEU A 315 0.90 2.81 -9.17
C LEU A 315 -0.36 3.41 -9.74
N ALA A 316 -1.47 3.18 -9.04
CA ALA A 316 -2.72 3.87 -9.31
C ALA A 316 -2.58 5.31 -8.82
N ILE A 317 -2.81 6.27 -9.73
CA ILE A 317 -2.70 7.70 -9.45
C ILE A 317 -4.07 8.33 -9.65
N MET A 318 -4.61 8.92 -8.59
CA MET A 318 -5.90 9.59 -8.57
C MET A 318 -5.78 11.06 -8.19
N GLY A 319 -6.83 11.85 -8.45
CA GLY A 319 -6.90 13.27 -8.09
C GLY A 319 -6.40 14.23 -9.16
N VAL A 320 -5.67 13.73 -10.17
CA VAL A 320 -5.15 14.52 -11.30
C VAL A 320 -6.23 15.23 -12.10
N GLU A 321 -7.45 14.69 -12.13
CA GLU A 321 -8.58 15.32 -12.80
C GLU A 321 -8.99 16.64 -12.14
N SER A 322 -8.66 16.88 -10.85
CA SER A 322 -8.87 18.19 -10.22
C SER A 322 -7.83 19.24 -10.54
N THR A 323 -6.69 18.86 -11.11
CA THR A 323 -5.58 19.79 -11.34
C THR A 323 -5.13 19.70 -12.79
N PRO A 324 -5.67 20.53 -13.70
CA PRO A 324 -5.27 20.51 -15.10
C PRO A 324 -3.76 20.66 -15.28
N GLY A 325 -3.19 19.80 -16.13
CA GLY A 325 -1.75 19.73 -16.35
C GLY A 325 -0.99 18.84 -15.36
N LEU A 326 -1.58 18.45 -14.23
CA LEU A 326 -0.88 17.60 -13.24
C LEU A 326 -0.55 16.22 -13.78
N GLN A 327 -1.48 15.55 -14.49
CA GLN A 327 -1.18 14.27 -15.12
C GLN A 327 -0.01 14.41 -16.11
N ASP A 328 -0.04 15.40 -16.99
CA ASP A 328 0.98 15.59 -18.02
C ASP A 328 2.35 15.89 -17.38
N LEU A 329 2.35 16.67 -16.29
CA LEU A 329 3.53 16.93 -15.50
C LEU A 329 4.10 15.65 -14.89
N VAL A 330 3.26 14.86 -14.20
CA VAL A 330 3.67 13.59 -13.58
C VAL A 330 4.20 12.62 -14.63
N GLU A 331 3.53 12.49 -15.77
CA GLU A 331 3.98 11.63 -16.87
C GLU A 331 5.33 12.09 -17.45
N SER A 332 5.54 13.40 -17.61
CA SER A 332 6.80 13.95 -18.13
C SER A 332 7.98 13.83 -17.17
N LEU A 333 7.70 13.75 -15.87
CA LEU A 333 8.71 13.65 -14.82
C LEU A 333 8.91 12.21 -14.34
N TRP A 334 8.05 11.27 -14.75
CA TRP A 334 8.15 9.87 -14.37
C TRP A 334 9.54 9.32 -14.73
N PRO A 335 10.25 8.64 -13.82
CA PRO A 335 11.57 8.09 -14.13
C PRO A 335 11.50 7.11 -15.32
N GLU A 336 12.31 7.35 -16.35
CA GLU A 336 12.34 6.51 -17.56
C GLU A 336 12.81 5.09 -17.26
N GLU A 337 13.69 4.98 -16.27
CA GLU A 337 14.25 3.75 -15.72
C GLU A 337 13.29 3.03 -14.74
N SER A 338 12.13 3.63 -14.44
CA SER A 338 11.18 3.06 -13.50
C SER A 338 10.67 1.70 -14.01
N LYS A 339 10.64 0.74 -13.09
CA LYS A 339 9.97 -0.57 -13.30
C LYS A 339 8.49 -0.55 -12.90
N VAL A 340 8.00 0.61 -12.45
CA VAL A 340 6.65 0.82 -11.97
C VAL A 340 5.91 1.69 -12.96
N THR A 341 4.79 1.20 -13.49
CA THR A 341 4.01 1.93 -14.49
C THR A 341 2.97 2.83 -13.81
N PRO A 342 2.87 4.13 -14.13
CA PRO A 342 1.80 4.96 -13.62
C PRO A 342 0.50 4.63 -14.39
N VAL A 343 -0.57 4.33 -13.65
CA VAL A 343 -1.92 4.21 -14.20
C VAL A 343 -2.81 5.28 -13.58
N PHE A 344 -3.35 6.16 -14.41
CA PHE A 344 -4.17 7.27 -13.94
C PHE A 344 -5.63 6.83 -13.92
N ALA A 345 -6.30 7.08 -12.81
CA ALA A 345 -7.74 6.82 -12.68
C ALA A 345 -8.43 8.08 -12.21
N ASN A 346 -9.59 8.36 -12.80
CA ASN A 346 -10.42 9.47 -12.38
C ASN A 346 -11.30 9.02 -11.22
N ARG A 347 -11.18 9.73 -10.07
CA ARG A 347 -11.79 9.32 -8.79
C ARG A 347 -13.29 9.15 -8.86
N LYS A 348 -13.96 9.85 -9.78
CA LYS A 348 -15.41 9.76 -9.90
C LYS A 348 -15.87 8.39 -10.40
N TYR A 349 -15.02 7.73 -11.18
CA TYR A 349 -15.28 6.42 -11.74
C TYR A 349 -14.73 5.30 -10.87
N THR A 350 -13.95 5.65 -9.84
CA THR A 350 -13.43 4.72 -8.85
C THR A 350 -14.37 4.55 -7.65
N SER A 351 -15.27 5.50 -7.41
CA SER A 351 -15.93 5.72 -6.11
C SER A 351 -17.40 5.28 -6.01
N SER A 352 -17.85 4.24 -6.72
CA SER A 352 -19.04 3.51 -6.22
C SER A 352 -18.77 2.82 -4.87
N ILE A 353 -17.52 2.81 -4.42
CA ILE A 353 -17.05 2.21 -3.17
C ILE A 353 -16.07 3.21 -2.52
N ALA A 354 -16.55 4.01 -1.56
CA ALA A 354 -15.82 4.52 -0.40
C ALA A 354 -14.41 5.18 -0.48
N TYR A 355 -13.80 5.50 -1.63
CA TYR A 355 -12.49 6.20 -1.67
C TYR A 355 -12.58 7.70 -1.34
N SER A 356 -13.11 8.03 -0.16
CA SER A 356 -13.17 9.41 0.38
C SER A 356 -11.80 10.02 0.65
N ASP A 357 -10.79 9.18 0.84
CA ASP A 357 -9.51 9.59 1.43
C ASP A 357 -8.67 10.37 0.41
N SER A 358 -8.91 10.07 -0.87
CA SER A 358 -8.35 10.75 -2.05
C SER A 358 -8.72 12.23 -2.20
N ASP A 359 -9.57 12.78 -1.33
CA ASP A 359 -9.90 14.20 -1.36
C ASP A 359 -9.87 14.85 0.02
N ALA A 360 -9.58 14.13 1.10
CA ALA A 360 -9.80 14.69 2.44
C ALA A 360 -8.88 15.86 2.78
N PHE A 361 -7.64 15.87 2.31
CA PHE A 361 -6.81 17.06 2.48
C PHE A 361 -7.42 18.28 1.80
N SER A 362 -7.81 18.13 0.53
CA SER A 362 -8.36 19.20 -0.29
C SER A 362 -9.79 19.58 0.12
N SER A 363 -10.60 18.61 0.54
CA SER A 363 -12.00 18.79 0.89
C SER A 363 -12.22 19.22 2.34
N GLY A 364 -11.37 18.75 3.26
CA GLY A 364 -11.29 19.19 4.65
C GLY A 364 -10.72 20.61 4.80
N TYR A 365 -9.99 21.10 3.78
CA TYR A 365 -9.73 22.52 3.58
C TYR A 365 -11.01 23.23 3.06
N GLU A 366 -12.06 23.24 3.88
CA GLU A 366 -13.07 24.28 3.79
C GLU A 366 -12.41 25.54 4.33
N CYS A 367 -11.92 26.41 3.44
CA CYS A 367 -11.24 27.60 3.88
C CYS A 367 -12.14 28.40 4.84
N ASP A 368 -11.68 28.53 6.08
CA ASP A 368 -12.19 29.51 7.01
C ASP A 368 -11.28 30.76 6.93
N PRO A 369 -11.72 31.84 6.25
CA PRO A 369 -10.92 33.06 6.13
C PRO A 369 -10.66 33.74 7.48
N SER A 370 -11.35 33.33 8.55
CA SER A 370 -11.07 33.81 9.91
C SER A 370 -9.87 33.12 10.56
N VAL A 371 -9.45 31.96 10.04
CA VAL A 371 -8.35 31.16 10.59
C VAL A 371 -7.11 31.23 9.69
N THR A 372 -7.28 31.12 8.36
CA THR A 372 -6.16 31.13 7.40
C THR A 372 -6.57 31.85 6.11
N PRO A 373 -5.70 32.67 5.48
CA PRO A 373 -5.99 33.25 4.18
C PRO A 373 -6.35 32.17 3.15
N CYS A 374 -7.52 32.28 2.54
CA CYS A 374 -7.98 31.30 1.55
C CYS A 374 -7.11 31.30 0.31
N LEU A 375 -6.85 30.10 -0.22
CA LEU A 375 -6.49 29.96 -1.61
C LEU A 375 -7.63 30.50 -2.51
N PRO A 376 -7.33 31.34 -3.52
CA PRO A 376 -8.36 31.94 -4.38
C PRO A 376 -9.26 30.95 -5.13
N ASP A 377 -8.74 29.76 -5.44
CA ASP A 377 -9.42 28.62 -6.07
C ASP A 377 -9.92 27.57 -5.06
N GLY A 378 -9.55 27.76 -3.80
CA GLY A 378 -10.15 27.16 -2.62
C GLY A 378 -9.51 25.87 -2.13
N ARG A 379 -8.49 25.28 -2.79
CA ARG A 379 -7.85 24.00 -2.40
C ARG A 379 -6.42 23.87 -2.98
N ILE A 380 -5.64 22.93 -2.45
CA ILE A 380 -4.25 22.65 -2.89
C ILE A 380 -4.28 21.55 -3.96
N PRO A 381 -3.48 21.65 -5.05
CA PRO A 381 -3.28 20.53 -5.97
C PRO A 381 -2.92 19.24 -5.23
N PHE A 382 -3.59 18.14 -5.58
CA PHE A 382 -3.48 16.89 -4.85
C PHE A 382 -3.42 15.71 -5.81
N LEU A 383 -2.59 14.74 -5.47
CA LEU A 383 -2.62 13.41 -6.05
C LEU A 383 -2.52 12.36 -4.94
N TRP A 384 -3.23 11.27 -5.13
CA TRP A 384 -3.14 10.08 -4.29
C TRP A 384 -2.51 8.96 -5.10
N MET A 385 -1.61 8.20 -4.48
CA MET A 385 -0.87 7.11 -5.07
C MET A 385 -1.04 5.85 -4.23
N ALA A 386 -1.57 4.80 -4.84
CA ALA A 386 -1.59 3.48 -4.25
C ALA A 386 -0.86 2.49 -5.12
N GLN A 387 -0.14 1.57 -4.48
CA GLN A 387 0.25 0.35 -5.16
C GLN A 387 -0.96 -0.57 -5.18
N ALA A 388 -1.70 -0.55 -6.28
CA ALA A 388 -2.81 -1.47 -6.47
C ALA A 388 -2.28 -2.83 -6.96
N GLY A 389 -2.79 -3.90 -6.35
CA GLY A 389 -2.53 -5.28 -6.74
C GLY A 389 -3.84 -6.04 -6.92
N PHE A 390 -3.74 -7.33 -7.27
CA PHE A 390 -4.93 -8.19 -7.34
C PHE A 390 -5.44 -8.68 -5.97
N ARG A 391 -5.15 -7.94 -4.89
CA ARG A 391 -5.49 -8.33 -3.51
C ARG A 391 -6.35 -7.27 -2.83
N GLN A 392 -7.01 -7.71 -1.76
CA GLN A 392 -8.00 -6.91 -1.04
C GLN A 392 -7.39 -5.60 -0.54
N TYR A 393 -8.02 -4.50 -0.89
CA TYR A 393 -7.67 -3.17 -0.41
C TYR A 393 -8.49 -2.88 0.87
N HIS A 394 -7.86 -2.32 1.91
CA HIS A 394 -8.50 -1.92 3.18
C HIS A 394 -9.33 -2.98 3.92
N GLY A 395 -8.88 -4.26 3.95
CA GLY A 395 -9.45 -5.33 4.81
C GLY A 395 -10.99 -5.45 4.79
N GLY A 396 -11.63 -4.87 3.79
CA GLY A 396 -12.97 -4.34 3.87
C GLY A 396 -13.94 -5.25 3.17
N MET A 397 -14.96 -5.70 3.92
CA MET A 397 -16.21 -6.39 3.53
C MET A 397 -16.20 -7.27 2.27
N ASP A 398 -16.75 -8.48 2.42
CA ASP A 398 -18.00 -9.00 1.81
C ASP A 398 -18.73 -8.17 0.71
N TYR A 399 -18.03 -7.48 -0.19
CA TYR A 399 -18.62 -6.83 -1.34
C TYR A 399 -18.85 -7.90 -2.40
N THR A 400 -20.04 -8.49 -2.37
CA THR A 400 -20.65 -9.05 -3.58
C THR A 400 -20.38 -8.07 -4.72
N ILE A 401 -19.80 -8.54 -5.85
CA ILE A 401 -19.84 -7.79 -7.11
C ILE A 401 -21.21 -7.11 -7.15
N PRO A 402 -21.29 -5.76 -7.15
CA PRO A 402 -22.57 -5.07 -7.15
C PRO A 402 -23.44 -5.78 -8.18
N ALA A 403 -24.67 -6.17 -7.82
CA ALA A 403 -25.52 -6.96 -8.72
C ALA A 403 -25.61 -6.33 -10.12
N ALA A 404 -25.44 -5.01 -10.20
CA ALA A 404 -25.28 -4.24 -11.44
C ALA A 404 -24.03 -4.60 -12.29
N ILE A 405 -22.86 -4.83 -11.70
CA ILE A 405 -21.64 -5.26 -12.41
C ILE A 405 -21.78 -6.72 -12.88
N LEU A 406 -22.27 -7.63 -12.02
CA LEU A 406 -22.58 -9.01 -12.43
C LEU A 406 -23.64 -9.06 -13.52
N ALA A 407 -24.70 -8.25 -13.39
CA ALA A 407 -25.70 -8.11 -14.44
C ALA A 407 -25.11 -7.50 -15.71
N SER A 408 -24.17 -6.56 -15.62
CA SER A 408 -23.46 -6.02 -16.78
C SER A 408 -22.64 -7.10 -17.50
N PHE A 409 -21.88 -7.93 -16.76
CA PHE A 409 -21.16 -9.06 -17.33
C PHE A 409 -22.11 -10.09 -17.96
N ASN A 410 -23.17 -10.48 -17.25
CA ASN A 410 -24.17 -11.41 -17.76
C ASN A 410 -24.90 -10.87 -19.01
N ASN A 411 -25.27 -9.58 -19.03
CA ASN A 411 -25.87 -8.92 -20.20
C ASN A 411 -24.90 -8.86 -21.39
N GLN A 412 -23.60 -8.91 -21.11
CA GLN A 412 -22.55 -9.05 -22.11
C GLN A 412 -22.22 -10.52 -22.42
N GLY A 413 -23.03 -11.50 -21.97
CA GLY A 413 -22.83 -12.92 -22.26
C GLY A 413 -21.61 -13.52 -21.57
N LEU A 414 -21.09 -12.87 -20.54
CA LEU A 414 -20.06 -13.42 -19.64
C LEU A 414 -20.79 -14.02 -18.45
N ASP A 415 -21.05 -15.32 -18.50
CA ASP A 415 -21.68 -16.03 -17.38
C ASP A 415 -20.64 -16.29 -16.28
N MET A 416 -20.56 -15.36 -15.34
CA MET A 416 -19.69 -15.51 -14.16
C MET A 416 -20.29 -16.42 -13.08
N SER A 417 -21.49 -17.00 -13.29
CA SER A 417 -22.11 -17.87 -12.29
C SER A 417 -21.42 -19.22 -12.14
N ALA A 418 -20.64 -19.63 -13.16
CA ALA A 418 -19.85 -20.86 -13.16
C ALA A 418 -18.44 -20.67 -12.57
N ASP A 419 -17.98 -19.43 -12.39
CA ASP A 419 -16.69 -19.16 -11.77
C ASP A 419 -16.81 -19.38 -10.26
N PRO A 420 -16.03 -20.29 -9.66
CA PRO A 420 -16.00 -20.43 -8.21
C PRO A 420 -15.61 -19.08 -7.62
N ALA A 421 -16.38 -18.59 -6.66
CA ALA A 421 -16.07 -17.38 -5.90
C ALA A 421 -14.57 -17.42 -5.53
N TYR A 422 -13.82 -16.51 -6.13
CA TYR A 422 -12.38 -16.49 -6.00
C TYR A 422 -12.02 -16.14 -4.57
N PHE A 423 -11.52 -17.12 -3.83
CA PHE A 423 -10.75 -16.83 -2.65
C PHE A 423 -9.31 -16.60 -3.11
N THR A 424 -8.87 -15.34 -3.21
CA THR A 424 -7.51 -15.13 -2.70
C THR A 424 -7.61 -15.60 -1.26
N ARG A 425 -6.88 -16.66 -0.91
CA ARG A 425 -6.63 -16.95 0.49
C ARG A 425 -5.76 -15.78 0.93
N ASP A 426 -6.43 -14.74 1.38
CA ASP A 426 -5.82 -13.47 1.74
C ASP A 426 -4.76 -13.78 2.78
N ARG A 427 -3.51 -13.79 2.32
CA ARG A 427 -2.38 -13.61 3.20
C ARG A 427 -2.13 -12.12 3.15
N SER A 428 -3.00 -11.36 3.81
CA SER A 428 -2.87 -9.94 4.15
C SER A 428 -1.55 -9.63 4.87
N CYS A 429 -0.72 -10.65 5.11
CA CYS A 429 0.61 -10.60 5.69
C CYS A 429 1.78 -10.47 4.69
N THR A 430 1.60 -10.58 3.35
CA THR A 430 2.78 -10.63 2.46
C THR A 430 3.01 -9.32 1.72
N LEU A 431 3.80 -8.45 2.34
CA LEU A 431 4.59 -7.43 1.64
C LEU A 431 5.30 -8.07 0.46
N ASP A 432 5.27 -7.44 -0.71
CA ASP A 432 6.33 -7.69 -1.69
C ASP A 432 7.45 -6.68 -1.46
N SER A 433 8.47 -7.09 -0.72
CA SER A 433 9.62 -6.25 -0.41
C SER A 433 10.33 -5.77 -1.67
N ALA A 434 10.42 -6.61 -2.71
CA ALA A 434 11.06 -6.24 -3.95
C ALA A 434 10.21 -5.23 -4.73
N ALA A 435 8.88 -5.35 -4.72
CA ALA A 435 7.98 -4.38 -5.31
C ALA A 435 8.02 -3.04 -4.56
N LEU A 436 8.03 -3.07 -3.21
CA LEU A 436 8.14 -1.87 -2.40
C LEU A 436 9.45 -1.12 -2.68
N VAL A 437 10.57 -1.82 -2.88
CA VAL A 437 11.84 -1.21 -3.28
C VAL A 437 11.74 -0.54 -4.66
N ARG A 438 11.11 -1.18 -5.65
CA ARG A 438 10.90 -0.59 -6.98
C ARG A 438 9.99 0.65 -6.93
N VAL A 439 8.98 0.61 -6.08
CA VAL A 439 8.11 1.77 -5.80
C VAL A 439 8.90 2.89 -5.13
N TYR A 440 9.72 2.58 -4.13
CA TYR A 440 10.62 3.55 -3.50
C TYR A 440 11.54 4.22 -4.52
N ASP A 441 12.23 3.46 -5.38
CA ASP A 441 13.14 4.00 -6.39
C ASP A 441 12.41 4.98 -7.31
N THR A 442 11.19 4.61 -7.71
CA THR A 442 10.33 5.41 -8.58
C THR A 442 9.86 6.69 -7.90
N LEU A 443 9.30 6.57 -6.69
CA LEU A 443 8.75 7.71 -5.95
C LEU A 443 9.83 8.66 -5.46
N SER A 444 11.01 8.16 -5.11
CA SER A 444 12.17 8.99 -4.75
C SER A 444 12.58 9.89 -5.92
N GLY A 445 12.75 9.29 -7.11
CA GLY A 445 13.09 10.03 -8.33
C GLY A 445 11.99 11.02 -8.73
N LEU A 446 10.73 10.60 -8.68
CA LEU A 446 9.59 11.46 -9.02
C LEU A 446 9.46 12.65 -8.06
N LEU A 447 9.55 12.43 -6.74
CA LEU A 447 9.39 13.49 -5.75
C LEU A 447 10.48 14.55 -5.87
N ALA A 448 11.74 14.13 -6.06
CA ALA A 448 12.85 15.05 -6.31
C ALA A 448 12.61 15.90 -7.58
N ARG A 449 12.21 15.25 -8.69
CA ARG A 449 11.92 15.93 -9.97
C ARG A 449 10.73 16.89 -9.87
N LEU A 450 9.68 16.53 -9.12
CA LEU A 450 8.55 17.42 -8.86
C LEU A 450 8.98 18.64 -8.05
N ALA A 451 9.78 18.45 -7.01
CA ALA A 451 10.30 19.55 -6.19
C ALA A 451 11.23 20.49 -6.99
N ASP A 452 11.96 19.97 -7.98
CA ASP A 452 12.83 20.75 -8.87
C ASP A 452 12.12 21.42 -10.05
N SER A 453 10.90 20.97 -10.38
CA SER A 453 10.18 21.38 -11.59
C SER A 453 9.53 22.75 -11.45
N ASP A 454 9.75 23.63 -12.41
CA ASP A 454 9.06 24.93 -12.46
C ASP A 454 7.57 24.78 -12.76
N GLY A 455 7.15 23.64 -13.33
CA GLY A 455 5.76 23.36 -13.68
C GLY A 455 4.81 23.24 -12.48
N VAL A 456 5.32 22.89 -11.30
CA VAL A 456 4.50 22.73 -10.09
C VAL A 456 3.95 24.08 -9.61
N GLY A 457 4.71 25.17 -9.72
CA GLY A 457 4.28 26.49 -9.25
C GLY A 457 3.08 27.06 -10.02
N GLY A 458 2.81 26.56 -11.23
CA GLY A 458 1.67 26.95 -12.07
C GLY A 458 0.43 26.07 -11.91
N LEU A 459 0.50 25.01 -11.10
CA LEU A 459 -0.65 24.15 -10.84
C LEU A 459 -1.68 24.90 -10.00
N ALA A 460 -2.94 24.74 -10.37
CA ALA A 460 -4.08 25.30 -9.66
C ALA A 460 -5.14 24.23 -9.51
N TYR A 461 -5.71 24.14 -8.31
CA TYR A 461 -6.80 23.20 -8.08
C TYR A 461 -8.06 23.78 -8.71
N LYS A 462 -8.72 23.00 -9.56
CA LYS A 462 -10.06 23.32 -10.02
C LYS A 462 -11.05 22.57 -9.18
N LYS A 463 -11.90 23.31 -8.46
CA LYS A 463 -13.09 22.75 -7.81
C LYS A 463 -14.01 22.19 -8.88
N TYR A 464 -13.89 20.89 -9.12
CA TYR A 464 -14.95 20.14 -9.74
C TYR A 464 -16.05 20.00 -8.69
N ASN A 465 -17.25 20.46 -9.02
CA ASN A 465 -18.41 20.10 -8.24
C ASN A 465 -18.65 18.61 -8.49
N TYR A 466 -17.98 17.75 -7.72
CA TYR A 466 -18.12 16.30 -7.74
C TYR A 466 -19.46 15.82 -7.21
N LYS A 467 -20.44 16.70 -7.00
CA LYS A 467 -21.82 16.25 -6.89
C LYS A 467 -22.08 15.44 -8.15
N VAL A 468 -22.14 14.11 -8.00
CA VAL A 468 -23.02 13.25 -8.77
C VAL A 468 -24.37 13.88 -8.50
N SER A 469 -24.72 14.90 -9.27
CA SER A 469 -25.81 15.74 -8.86
C SER A 469 -27.04 14.87 -9.00
N ASP A 470 -27.71 14.65 -7.87
CA ASP A 470 -29.14 14.42 -7.84
C ASP A 470 -29.91 15.57 -8.54
N GLU A 471 -29.22 16.65 -8.95
CA GLU A 471 -29.71 17.59 -9.96
C GLU A 471 -29.61 16.98 -11.37
N PRO A 472 -30.75 16.82 -12.08
CA PRO A 472 -30.76 16.41 -13.48
C PRO A 472 -30.00 17.44 -14.33
N GLY A 473 -28.80 17.09 -14.82
CA GLY A 473 -28.03 17.90 -15.78
C GLY A 473 -26.59 18.26 -15.39
N GLY A 474 -26.16 18.02 -14.15
CA GLY A 474 -24.79 18.28 -13.68
C GLY A 474 -23.83 17.09 -13.88
N ALA A 475 -23.93 16.37 -14.99
CA ALA A 475 -23.10 15.20 -15.25
C ALA A 475 -21.61 15.59 -15.25
N SER A 476 -20.81 14.89 -14.46
CA SER A 476 -19.36 14.89 -14.73
C SER A 476 -19.14 14.35 -16.12
N THR A 477 -18.33 15.05 -16.88
CA THR A 477 -18.02 14.64 -18.23
C THR A 477 -16.90 13.61 -18.20
N TYR A 478 -17.20 12.36 -18.55
CA TYR A 478 -16.17 11.37 -18.87
C TYR A 478 -15.48 11.85 -20.14
N THR A 479 -14.19 12.11 -20.06
CA THR A 479 -13.42 12.74 -21.13
C THR A 479 -12.70 11.72 -22.01
N LEU A 480 -12.22 12.16 -23.16
CA LEU A 480 -11.33 11.36 -24.00
C LEU A 480 -10.04 10.97 -23.25
N LYS A 481 -9.56 11.83 -22.35
CA LYS A 481 -8.43 11.51 -21.46
C LYS A 481 -8.73 10.33 -20.56
N ASP A 482 -9.90 10.32 -19.92
CA ASP A 482 -10.33 9.20 -19.06
C ASP A 482 -10.42 7.89 -19.87
N ALA A 483 -10.94 7.96 -21.10
CA ALA A 483 -10.97 6.82 -22.01
C ALA A 483 -9.57 6.28 -22.35
N LYS A 484 -8.62 7.17 -22.68
CA LYS A 484 -7.23 6.81 -22.96
C LYS A 484 -6.54 6.21 -21.74
N ASN A 485 -6.76 6.79 -20.55
CA ASN A 485 -6.24 6.28 -19.29
C ASN A 485 -6.76 4.86 -19.01
N ASN A 486 -8.05 4.60 -19.23
CA ASN A 486 -8.63 3.26 -19.11
C ASN A 486 -8.03 2.26 -20.10
N VAL A 487 -7.77 2.68 -21.36
CA VAL A 487 -7.07 1.85 -22.36
C VAL A 487 -5.66 1.50 -21.91
N LYS A 488 -4.89 2.49 -21.47
CA LYS A 488 -3.53 2.28 -20.95
C LYS A 488 -3.53 1.31 -19.77
N THR A 489 -4.44 1.53 -18.83
CA THR A 489 -4.56 0.71 -17.62
C THR A 489 -4.91 -0.74 -17.94
N TYR A 490 -5.88 -0.98 -18.81
CA TYR A 490 -6.17 -2.33 -19.29
C TYR A 490 -4.96 -2.98 -19.97
N GLN A 491 -4.24 -2.24 -20.80
CA GLN A 491 -3.08 -2.79 -21.50
C GLN A 491 -2.01 -3.23 -20.51
N VAL A 492 -1.75 -2.44 -19.46
CA VAL A 492 -0.87 -2.82 -18.35
C VAL A 492 -1.33 -4.12 -17.70
N ILE A 493 -2.62 -4.21 -17.32
CA ILE A 493 -3.18 -5.43 -16.71
C ILE A 493 -3.09 -6.64 -17.63
N LYS A 494 -3.43 -6.46 -18.90
CA LYS A 494 -3.41 -7.51 -19.91
C LYS A 494 -1.99 -8.06 -20.10
N ASP A 495 -1.01 -7.17 -20.27
CA ASP A 495 0.39 -7.55 -20.45
C ASP A 495 0.96 -8.23 -19.21
N ALA A 496 0.48 -7.83 -18.04
CA ALA A 496 0.83 -8.42 -16.78
C ALA A 496 0.24 -9.82 -16.59
N LEU A 497 -1.06 -10.00 -16.90
CA LEU A 497 -1.74 -11.30 -16.85
C LEU A 497 -1.18 -12.28 -17.89
N ALA A 498 -0.76 -11.79 -19.06
CA ALA A 498 -0.11 -12.59 -20.10
C ALA A 498 1.23 -13.23 -19.66
N LYS A 499 1.81 -12.80 -18.53
CA LYS A 499 3.01 -13.42 -17.94
C LYS A 499 2.70 -14.69 -17.15
N GLY A 500 1.43 -15.03 -16.93
CA GLY A 500 0.96 -16.29 -16.36
C GLY A 500 0.36 -16.17 -14.95
N SER A 501 -0.36 -17.22 -14.54
CA SER A 501 -1.00 -17.35 -13.22
C SER A 501 -0.01 -17.30 -12.06
N ASP A 502 1.19 -17.85 -12.25
CA ASP A 502 2.22 -17.96 -11.21
C ASP A 502 2.76 -16.58 -10.79
N VAL A 503 2.64 -15.62 -11.70
CA VAL A 503 3.08 -14.22 -11.56
C VAL A 503 1.99 -13.37 -10.87
N THR A 504 0.73 -13.76 -11.01
CA THR A 504 -0.44 -12.97 -10.58
C THR A 504 -1.08 -13.53 -9.31
N GLY A 505 -0.85 -14.81 -9.01
CA GLY A 505 -1.60 -15.54 -7.99
C GLY A 505 -3.07 -15.82 -8.38
N ILE A 506 -3.46 -15.51 -9.62
CA ILE A 506 -4.81 -15.74 -10.14
C ILE A 506 -4.85 -17.08 -10.87
N PRO A 507 -5.77 -18.00 -10.52
CA PRO A 507 -5.98 -19.25 -11.25
C PRO A 507 -6.20 -19.00 -12.74
N GLU A 508 -5.61 -19.84 -13.57
CA GLU A 508 -5.63 -19.69 -15.03
C GLU A 508 -7.06 -19.52 -15.60
N LEU A 509 -8.03 -20.28 -15.08
CA LEU A 509 -9.44 -20.19 -15.48
C LEU A 509 -10.04 -18.79 -15.19
N SER A 510 -9.86 -18.30 -13.97
CA SER A 510 -10.34 -16.98 -13.54
C SER A 510 -9.62 -15.86 -14.28
N SER A 511 -8.32 -16.00 -14.53
CA SER A 511 -7.55 -15.05 -15.34
C SER A 511 -8.08 -14.97 -16.77
N THR A 512 -8.53 -16.10 -17.33
CA THR A 512 -9.08 -16.16 -18.69
C THR A 512 -10.42 -15.46 -18.78
N HIS A 513 -11.36 -15.72 -17.87
CA HIS A 513 -12.66 -15.05 -17.87
C HIS A 513 -12.56 -13.56 -17.55
N LEU A 514 -11.69 -13.19 -16.59
CA LEU A 514 -11.37 -11.80 -16.30
C LEU A 514 -10.83 -11.09 -17.54
N LEU A 515 -9.84 -11.68 -18.22
CA LEU A 515 -9.28 -11.16 -19.47
C LEU A 515 -10.31 -11.05 -20.59
N GLN A 516 -11.22 -12.02 -20.72
CA GLN A 516 -12.28 -11.97 -21.73
C GLN A 516 -13.28 -10.83 -21.43
N GLY A 517 -13.67 -10.68 -20.17
CA GLY A 517 -14.55 -9.59 -19.75
C GLY A 517 -13.92 -8.22 -19.97
N PHE A 518 -12.66 -8.07 -19.54
CA PHE A 518 -11.88 -6.88 -19.82
C PHE A 518 -11.71 -6.63 -21.32
N ALA A 519 -11.31 -7.64 -22.10
CA ALA A 519 -11.10 -7.47 -23.54
C ALA A 519 -12.35 -6.99 -24.26
N LYS A 520 -13.53 -7.42 -23.82
CA LYS A 520 -14.81 -6.96 -24.36
C LYS A 520 -15.08 -5.49 -24.02
N LEU A 521 -14.97 -5.11 -22.75
CA LEU A 521 -15.11 -3.72 -22.28
C LEU A 521 -14.11 -2.79 -22.96
N MET A 522 -12.89 -3.28 -23.17
CA MET A 522 -11.78 -2.52 -23.68
C MET A 522 -11.76 -2.45 -25.19
N GLY A 523 -12.32 -3.44 -25.88
CA GLY A 523 -12.68 -3.35 -27.29
C GLY A 523 -13.65 -2.19 -27.54
N LEU A 524 -14.69 -2.07 -26.70
CA LEU A 524 -15.63 -0.95 -26.78
C LEU A 524 -14.96 0.41 -26.48
N THR A 525 -14.08 0.46 -25.47
CA THR A 525 -13.30 1.67 -25.17
C THR A 525 -12.37 2.08 -26.29
N SER A 526 -11.67 1.11 -26.86
CA SER A 526 -10.74 1.36 -27.96
C SER A 526 -11.49 1.85 -29.21
N GLN A 527 -12.69 1.33 -29.46
CA GLN A 527 -13.56 1.84 -30.54
C GLN A 527 -13.98 3.29 -30.31
N VAL A 528 -14.34 3.65 -29.07
CA VAL A 528 -14.67 5.03 -28.72
C VAL A 528 -13.46 5.94 -28.90
N VAL A 529 -12.28 5.57 -28.40
CA VAL A 529 -11.05 6.35 -28.58
C VAL A 529 -10.70 6.50 -30.07
N ALA A 530 -10.82 5.43 -30.85
CA ALA A 530 -10.53 5.42 -32.28
C ALA A 530 -11.54 6.21 -33.13
N ALA A 531 -12.76 6.46 -32.62
CA ALA A 531 -13.76 7.28 -33.30
C ALA A 531 -13.40 8.78 -33.29
N PHE A 532 -12.50 9.22 -32.40
CA PHE A 532 -12.02 10.60 -32.37
C PHE A 532 -10.81 10.77 -33.30
N PRO A 533 -10.78 11.82 -34.16
CA PRO A 533 -9.62 12.10 -34.99
C PRO A 533 -8.32 12.30 -34.18
N PRO A 534 -7.15 11.93 -34.72
CA PRO A 534 -5.87 12.28 -34.12
C PRO A 534 -5.76 13.79 -33.85
N GLY A 535 -5.28 14.18 -32.67
CA GLY A 535 -5.20 15.58 -32.24
C GLY A 535 -6.49 16.15 -31.62
N THR A 536 -7.55 15.34 -31.48
CA THR A 536 -8.73 15.72 -30.69
C THR A 536 -8.30 16.08 -29.26
N PRO A 537 -8.73 17.25 -28.72
CA PRO A 537 -8.38 17.64 -27.36
C PRO A 537 -8.86 16.62 -26.34
N ASP A 538 -8.03 16.36 -25.34
CA ASP A 538 -8.30 15.42 -24.26
C ASP A 538 -9.53 15.79 -23.41
N ALA A 539 -9.91 17.07 -23.41
CA ALA A 539 -11.08 17.58 -22.70
C ALA A 539 -12.42 17.28 -23.39
N VAL A 540 -12.43 16.66 -24.57
CA VAL A 540 -13.67 16.31 -25.27
C VAL A 540 -14.45 15.28 -24.48
N VAL A 541 -15.73 15.56 -24.25
CA VAL A 541 -16.68 14.68 -23.56
C VAL A 541 -17.04 13.51 -24.46
N VAL A 542 -16.98 12.29 -23.93
CA VAL A 542 -17.43 11.08 -24.64
C VAL A 542 -18.96 11.01 -24.54
N PRO A 543 -19.73 11.12 -25.62
CA PRO A 543 -21.19 11.11 -25.55
C PRO A 543 -21.68 9.67 -25.40
N ASN A 544 -22.12 9.25 -24.20
CA ASN A 544 -23.08 8.16 -23.92
C ASN A 544 -23.09 7.79 -22.42
N ASP A 545 -24.17 8.12 -21.72
CA ASP A 545 -24.33 7.86 -20.27
C ASP A 545 -24.29 6.38 -19.90
N GLU A 546 -24.78 5.47 -20.74
CA GLU A 546 -24.74 4.02 -20.46
C GLU A 546 -23.34 3.45 -20.66
N PHE A 547 -22.65 3.90 -21.71
CA PHE A 547 -21.26 3.53 -21.95
C PHE A 547 -20.34 4.05 -20.84
N GLN A 548 -20.54 5.30 -20.41
CA GLN A 548 -19.80 5.89 -19.30
C GLN A 548 -20.01 5.10 -18.00
N LYS A 549 -21.26 4.76 -17.66
CA LYS A 549 -21.59 4.00 -16.44
C LYS A 549 -21.05 2.57 -16.47
N ALA A 550 -21.14 1.89 -17.62
CA ALA A 550 -20.65 0.52 -17.75
C ALA A 550 -19.12 0.46 -17.74
N LEU A 551 -18.43 1.39 -18.40
CA LEU A 551 -16.98 1.35 -18.53
C LEU A 551 -16.24 1.84 -17.28
N ALA A 552 -16.70 2.95 -16.71
CA ALA A 552 -16.14 3.55 -15.50
C ALA A 552 -16.03 2.54 -14.36
N ASN A 553 -17.15 1.88 -14.07
CA ASN A 553 -17.25 0.93 -12.97
C ASN A 553 -16.46 -0.35 -13.23
N SER A 554 -16.28 -0.75 -14.50
CA SER A 554 -15.66 -2.04 -14.82
C SER A 554 -14.14 -1.99 -14.98
N VAL A 555 -13.55 -0.90 -15.49
CA VAL A 555 -12.09 -0.81 -15.60
C VAL A 555 -11.50 -0.55 -14.22
N VAL A 556 -12.02 0.44 -13.50
CA VAL A 556 -11.50 0.72 -12.16
C VAL A 556 -11.86 -0.38 -11.18
N GLY A 557 -13.09 -0.89 -11.25
CA GLY A 557 -13.51 -2.02 -10.44
C GLY A 557 -12.68 -3.29 -10.68
N ALA A 558 -11.86 -3.37 -11.71
CA ALA A 558 -10.99 -4.52 -11.91
C ALA A 558 -9.49 -4.18 -11.89
N VAL A 559 -9.14 -2.90 -11.76
CA VAL A 559 -7.78 -2.38 -11.48
C VAL A 559 -7.56 -2.21 -9.97
N LEU A 560 -8.58 -1.72 -9.28
CA LEU A 560 -8.58 -1.44 -7.84
C LEU A 560 -9.41 -2.44 -7.05
N ALA A 561 -10.35 -3.15 -7.67
CA ALA A 561 -11.26 -4.05 -6.94
C ALA A 561 -11.28 -5.51 -7.45
N PRO A 562 -10.18 -6.24 -7.29
CA PRO A 562 -10.28 -7.67 -7.01
C PRO A 562 -10.87 -7.98 -5.61
N ASP A 563 -11.51 -7.00 -4.94
CA ASP A 563 -12.30 -7.15 -3.71
C ASP A 563 -13.59 -7.98 -3.86
N PHE A 564 -13.90 -8.52 -5.05
CA PHE A 564 -15.29 -8.78 -5.40
C PHE A 564 -15.85 -10.19 -5.24
N PHE A 565 -15.14 -11.14 -4.63
CA PHE A 565 -15.64 -12.51 -4.56
C PHE A 565 -16.00 -12.94 -3.14
N LYS A 566 -17.31 -12.91 -2.85
CA LYS A 566 -17.89 -13.57 -1.68
C LYS A 566 -18.25 -15.02 -2.00
N SER A 567 -18.01 -15.94 -1.07
CA SER A 567 -18.81 -17.16 -0.94
C SER A 567 -19.65 -17.09 0.33
N THR A 568 -20.94 -17.38 0.18
CA THR A 568 -21.90 -17.59 1.28
C THR A 568 -22.03 -19.06 1.65
N ASP A 569 -21.02 -19.92 1.40
CA ASP A 569 -21.11 -21.34 1.77
C ASP A 569 -20.02 -21.79 2.77
N PRO A 570 -20.34 -21.79 4.08
CA PRO A 570 -19.46 -22.29 5.16
C PRO A 570 -18.95 -23.73 4.96
N GLY A 571 -19.62 -24.57 4.16
CA GLY A 571 -19.25 -25.96 3.96
C GLY A 571 -18.02 -26.19 3.09
N SER A 572 -17.63 -25.20 2.29
CA SER A 572 -16.56 -25.33 1.28
C SER A 572 -15.16 -25.01 1.82
N ILE A 573 -15.04 -24.08 2.77
CA ILE A 573 -13.77 -23.72 3.44
C ILE A 573 -13.26 -24.88 4.32
N ALA A 574 -14.15 -25.59 5.00
CA ALA A 574 -13.79 -26.73 5.83
C ALA A 574 -13.18 -27.90 5.01
N LYS A 575 -13.64 -28.10 3.76
CA LYS A 575 -13.13 -29.16 2.87
C LYS A 575 -11.76 -28.85 2.26
N PHE A 576 -11.44 -27.58 2.03
CA PHE A 576 -10.16 -27.18 1.43
C PHE A 576 -8.98 -27.18 2.43
N SER A 577 -9.24 -27.04 3.74
CA SER A 577 -8.18 -27.08 4.75
C SER A 577 -7.66 -28.51 5.06
N ALA A 578 -8.43 -29.54 4.70
CA ALA A 578 -8.15 -30.92 5.09
C ALA A 578 -7.22 -31.69 4.13
N THR A 579 -6.85 -31.13 2.98
CA THR A 579 -6.17 -31.87 1.90
C THR A 579 -4.82 -31.30 1.44
N LEU A 580 -4.31 -30.22 2.06
CA LEU A 580 -2.99 -29.67 1.71
C LEU A 580 -1.87 -30.18 2.64
N PRO A 581 -0.74 -30.67 2.11
CA PRO A 581 0.43 -31.05 2.91
C PRO A 581 1.02 -29.85 3.66
N ASP A 582 1.37 -30.05 4.93
CA ASP A 582 1.84 -29.05 5.91
C ASP A 582 3.14 -28.27 5.55
N GLN A 583 3.76 -28.48 4.39
CA GLN A 583 5.17 -28.07 4.15
C GLN A 583 5.41 -26.83 3.27
N LEU A 584 4.38 -26.07 2.86
CA LEU A 584 4.56 -24.83 2.06
C LEU A 584 3.96 -23.56 2.70
N LEU A 585 3.85 -23.56 4.03
CA LEU A 585 3.30 -22.43 4.79
C LEU A 585 4.41 -21.68 5.54
N LEU A 586 4.94 -20.62 4.93
CA LEU A 586 5.43 -19.46 5.68
C LEU A 586 4.26 -18.95 6.52
N LYS A 587 4.39 -19.09 7.85
CA LYS A 587 3.36 -18.86 8.84
C LYS A 587 3.21 -17.35 9.09
N CYS A 588 2.05 -16.78 8.78
CA CYS A 588 1.51 -15.70 9.61
C CYS A 588 1.30 -16.29 11.02
N PRO A 589 1.51 -15.54 12.11
CA PRO A 589 1.21 -16.02 13.46
C PRO A 589 -0.26 -16.50 13.53
N ARG A 590 -0.46 -17.60 14.24
CA ARG A 590 -1.75 -18.29 14.41
C ARG A 590 -2.60 -17.65 15.48
#